data_AF-A0A7J4FKB6-F1
#
_entry.id   AF-A0A7J4FKB6-F1
#
_cell.length_a   1.000
_cell.length_b   1.000
_cell.length_c   1.000
_cell.angle_alpha   90.00
_cell.angle_beta   90.00
_cell.angle_gamma   90.00
#
_symmetry.space_group_name_H-M   'P 1'
#
loop_
_entity.id
_entity.type
_entity.pdbx_description
1 polymer ?
#
loop_
_entity_poly.entity_id
_entity_poly.type
_entity_poly.pdbx_seq_one_letter_code
_entity_poly.pdbx_strand_id
1 'polypeptide(L)' 'MRLFSAALLNAGLRTPTFFHSANRNIPWLREIRPDPIVEIHPDTAQKHGIEEGDWVYIESPRGRVKERAKFNEGI' A
#
# COMPACT_ATOMS: atom_id res chain seq x y z
N MET A 1 11.67 9.72 -3.03
CA MET A 1 10.28 9.32 -2.71
C MET A 1 9.52 9.28 -4.03
N ARG A 2 8.98 8.12 -4.42
CA ARG A 2 8.44 7.87 -5.76
C ARG A 2 6.93 8.17 -5.78
N LEU A 3 6.47 8.86 -6.83
CA LEU A 3 5.07 9.27 -7.02
C LEU A 3 4.48 8.45 -8.16
N PHE A 4 3.31 7.84 -7.97
CA PHE A 4 2.65 7.09 -9.03
C PHE A 4 1.13 7.36 -9.03
N SER A 5 0.61 7.67 -10.22
CA SER A 5 -0.82 7.81 -10.48
C SER A 5 -1.34 6.49 -11.05
N ALA A 6 -2.15 5.78 -10.28
CA ALA A 6 -2.74 4.52 -10.72
C ALA A 6 -3.92 4.77 -11.68
N ALA A 7 -3.98 4.03 -12.79
CA ALA A 7 -5.13 4.07 -13.70
C ALA A 7 -6.38 3.41 -13.10
N LEU A 8 -6.17 2.37 -12.26
CA LEU A 8 -7.19 1.69 -11.48
C LEU A 8 -6.70 1.59 -10.03
N LEU A 9 -7.54 1.99 -9.08
CA LEU A 9 -7.24 1.97 -7.65
C LEU A 9 -8.32 1.19 -6.90
N ASN A 10 -7.93 0.16 -6.15
CA ASN A 10 -8.79 -0.58 -5.23
C ASN A 10 -8.33 -0.35 -3.78
N ALA A 11 -9.22 0.19 -2.94
CA ALA A 11 -8.94 0.49 -1.51
C ALA A 11 -9.66 -0.47 -0.54
N GLY A 12 -10.02 -1.67 -1.00
CA GLY A 12 -10.93 -2.59 -0.30
C GLY A 12 -10.28 -3.73 0.49
N LEU A 13 -8.97 -3.96 0.37
CA LEU A 13 -8.28 -5.09 1.00
C LEU A 13 -8.48 -5.07 2.53
N ARG A 14 -8.94 -6.20 3.08
CA ARG A 14 -9.12 -6.39 4.54
C ARG A 14 -8.10 -7.36 5.09
N THR A 15 -7.62 -7.07 6.30
CA THR A 15 -6.58 -7.85 6.97
C THR A 15 -7.11 -8.36 8.30
N PRO A 16 -6.71 -9.56 8.76
CA PRO A 16 -7.18 -10.09 10.04
C PRO A 16 -6.78 -9.23 11.24
N THR A 17 -5.74 -8.40 11.09
CA THR A 17 -5.19 -7.55 12.16
C THR A 17 -6.06 -6.34 12.50
N PHE A 18 -6.88 -5.84 11.57
CA PHE A 18 -7.60 -4.58 11.75
C PHE A 18 -9.05 -4.68 11.32
N PHE A 19 -9.95 -4.04 12.08
CA PHE A 19 -11.34 -3.87 11.71
C PHE A 19 -11.59 -2.43 11.26
N HIS A 20 -11.64 -2.20 9.94
CA HIS A 20 -11.69 -0.86 9.36
C HIS A 20 -10.56 0.04 9.90
N SER A 21 -10.91 1.07 10.69
CA SER A 21 -9.95 1.97 11.31
C SER A 21 -9.54 1.59 12.74
N ALA A 22 -10.21 0.61 13.34
CA ALA A 22 -10.00 0.18 14.72
C ALA A 22 -8.75 -0.71 14.87
N ASN A 23 -8.38 -0.97 16.13
CA ASN A 23 -7.31 -1.88 16.55
C ASN A 23 -5.87 -1.46 16.20
N ARG A 24 -5.67 -0.28 15.61
CA ARG A 24 -4.30 0.23 15.29
C ARG A 24 -3.49 0.64 16.52
N ASN A 25 -4.15 0.86 17.66
CA ASN A 25 -3.53 1.20 18.94
C ASN A 25 -3.05 -0.03 19.73
N ILE A 26 -3.40 -1.24 19.29
CA ILE A 26 -3.04 -2.49 19.97
C ILE A 26 -1.62 -2.90 19.55
N PRO A 27 -0.63 -2.95 20.46
CA PRO A 27 0.77 -3.10 20.10
C PRO A 27 1.09 -4.37 19.31
N TRP A 28 0.61 -5.54 19.77
CA TRP A 28 0.91 -6.81 19.12
C TRP A 28 0.28 -6.92 17.72
N LEU A 29 -0.86 -6.26 17.48
CA LEU A 29 -1.45 -6.21 16.13
C LEU A 29 -0.68 -5.26 15.22
N ARG A 30 -0.12 -4.19 15.79
CA ARG A 30 0.73 -3.25 15.06
C ARG A 30 2.08 -3.86 14.68
N GLU A 31 2.63 -4.73 15.51
CA GLU A 31 3.85 -5.50 15.19
C GLU A 31 3.66 -6.41 13.96
N ILE A 32 2.49 -7.04 13.83
CA ILE A 32 2.17 -7.91 12.66
C ILE A 32 2.09 -7.09 11.36
N ARG A 33 1.52 -5.88 11.41
CA ARG A 33 1.40 -4.98 10.25
C ARG A 33 1.78 -3.54 10.62
N PRO A 34 3.09 -3.23 10.67
CA PRO A 34 3.60 -1.95 11.17
C PRO A 34 3.36 -0.78 10.22
N ASP A 35 3.12 -1.06 8.94
CA ASP A 35 3.04 -0.03 7.91
C ASP A 35 1.78 -0.16 7.06
N PRO A 36 1.25 0.96 6.53
CA PRO A 36 0.28 0.92 5.46
C PRO A 36 0.97 0.37 4.19
N ILE A 37 0.33 -0.55 3.50
CA ILE A 37 0.92 -1.30 2.39
C ILE A 37 -0.02 -1.22 1.20
N VAL A 38 0.56 -0.88 0.05
CA VAL A 38 -0.09 -0.98 -1.26
C VAL A 38 0.48 -2.17 -2.01
N GLU A 39 -0.41 -2.98 -2.56
CA GLU A 39 -0.01 -4.07 -3.45
C GLU A 39 0.05 -3.58 -4.89
N ILE A 40 1.12 -3.95 -5.60
CA ILE A 40 1.37 -3.55 -7.00
C ILE A 40 1.95 -4.74 -7.78
N HIS A 41 1.52 -4.91 -9.03
CA HIS A 41 2.13 -5.91 -9.91
C HIS A 41 3.61 -5.58 -10.20
N PRO A 42 4.54 -6.56 -10.17
CA PRO A 42 5.97 -6.31 -10.40
C PRO A 42 6.26 -5.55 -11.70
N ASP A 43 5.61 -5.89 -12.81
CA ASP A 43 5.82 -5.20 -14.10
C ASP A 43 5.43 -3.72 -14.04
N THR A 44 4.36 -3.39 -13.29
CA THR A 44 3.94 -2.00 -13.11
C THR A 44 4.91 -1.27 -12.20
N ALA A 45 5.36 -1.90 -11.12
CA ALA A 45 6.39 -1.34 -10.26
C ALA A 45 7.68 -1.04 -11.04
N GLN A 46 8.14 -1.98 -11.87
CA GLN A 46 9.34 -1.81 -12.71
C GLN A 46 9.21 -0.65 -13.71
N LYS A 47 8.05 -0.48 -14.36
CA LYS A 47 7.78 0.67 -15.26
C LYS A 47 7.89 2.01 -14.56
N HIS A 48 7.55 2.06 -13.27
CA HIS A 48 7.67 3.26 -12.44
C HIS A 48 8.97 3.30 -11.63
N GLY A 49 9.85 2.32 -11.86
CA GLY A 49 11.11 2.15 -11.15
C GLY A 49 10.92 2.04 -9.65
N ILE A 50 9.83 1.45 -9.15
CA ILE A 50 9.54 1.22 -7.74
C ILE A 50 10.15 -0.12 -7.32
N GLU A 51 10.72 -0.19 -6.12
CA GLU A 51 11.29 -1.41 -5.54
C GLU A 51 10.40 -1.96 -4.41
N GLU A 52 10.57 -3.25 -4.09
CA GLU A 52 9.89 -3.88 -2.96
C GLU A 52 10.22 -3.15 -1.66
N GLY A 53 9.19 -2.81 -0.87
CA GLY A 53 9.37 -2.13 0.41
C GLY A 53 9.56 -0.61 0.31
N ASP A 54 9.52 -0.03 -0.89
CA ASP A 54 9.64 1.41 -1.06
C ASP A 54 8.47 2.18 -0.47
N TRP A 55 8.77 3.37 0.04
CA TRP A 55 7.73 4.36 0.31
C TRP A 55 7.30 5.09 -0.96
N VAL A 56 6.03 4.93 -1.32
CA VAL A 56 5.42 5.51 -2.50
C VAL A 56 4.24 6.41 -2.14
N TYR A 57 4.00 7.41 -2.99
CA TYR A 57 2.75 8.16 -2.98
C TYR A 57 1.81 7.63 -4.04
N ILE A 58 0.57 7.37 -3.61
CA ILE A 58 -0.55 7.04 -4.48
C ILE A 58 -1.39 8.30 -4.60
N GLU A 59 -1.55 8.80 -5.82
CA GLU A 59 -2.30 10.03 -6.09
C GLU A 59 -3.61 9.77 -6.81
N SER A 60 -4.61 10.60 -6.49
CA SER A 60 -5.90 10.69 -7.15
C SER A 60 -6.30 12.17 -7.25
N PRO A 61 -7.33 12.54 -8.04
CA PRO A 61 -7.83 13.92 -8.05
C PRO A 61 -8.27 14.45 -6.67
N ARG A 62 -8.54 13.57 -5.71
CA ARG A 62 -8.94 13.93 -4.34
C ARG A 62 -7.77 14.18 -3.40
N GLY A 63 -6.54 13.88 -3.82
CA GLY A 63 -5.34 13.97 -3.00
C GLY A 63 -4.51 12.70 -3.05
N ARG A 64 -3.62 12.55 -2.06
CA ARG A 64 -2.62 11.49 -2.03
C ARG A 64 -2.46 10.85 -0.66
N VAL A 65 -2.01 9.59 -0.67
CA VAL A 65 -1.65 8.83 0.53
C VAL A 65 -0.26 8.23 0.36
N LYS A 66 0.45 8.04 1.47
CA LYS A 66 1.78 7.44 1.51
C LYS A 66 1.69 6.01 2.04
N GLU A 67 2.16 5.05 1.25
CA GLU A 67 2.13 3.63 1.60
C GLU A 67 3.44 2.94 1.21
N ARG A 68 3.68 1.76 1.78
CA ARG A 68 4.84 0.93 1.43
C ARG A 68 4.47 -0.03 0.31
N ALA A 69 5.26 -0.05 -0.76
CA ALA A 69 5.05 -0.94 -1.89
C ALA A 69 5.32 -2.40 -1.47
N LYS A 70 4.40 -3.27 -1.86
CA LYS A 70 4.55 -4.72 -1.79
C LYS A 70 4.17 -5.32 -3.13
N PHE A 71 5.04 -6.13 -3.70
CA PHE A 71 4.82 -6.77 -4.97
C PHE A 71 3.85 -7.94 -4.79
N ASN A 72 2.93 -8.05 -5.72
CA ASN A 72 1.97 -9.14 -5.77
C ASN A 72 1.74 -9.54 -7.24
N GLU A 73 2.14 -10.76 -7.59
CA GLU A 73 1.98 -11.33 -8.94
C GLU A 73 0.53 -11.73 -9.25
N GLY A 74 -0.34 -11.79 -8.23
CA GLY A 74 -1.72 -12.19 -8.37
C GLY A 74 -2.71 -11.08 -8.70
N ILE A 75 -2.24 -9.85 -9.00
CA ILE A 75 -3.08 -8.66 -9.28
C ILE A 75 -2.68 -7.92 -10.54
#